data_AF-A0AAD7XK23-F1
#
_entry.id   AF-A0AAD7XK23-F1
#
_cell.length_a   1.000
_cell.length_b   1.000
_cell.length_c   1.000
_cell.angle_alpha   90.00
_cell.angle_beta   90.00
_cell.angle_gamma   90.00
#
_symmetry.space_group_name_H-M   'P 1'
#
loop_
_entity.id
_entity.type
_entity.pdbx_description
1 polymer ?
#
loop_
_entity_poly.entity_id
_entity_poly.type
_entity_poly.pdbx_seq_one_letter_code
_entity_poly.pdbx_strand_id
1 'polypeptide(L)'
;MASMSELEQVRFVDLPRSEAEPAPKWPMVAAVCFVVVAAFGLSKHLGSSHSDPTQELSRVVTYKLVATNDDYFKAPTAAYPFLANRTLIEPFRETRLSLEPKPPSRWWISGPEELEFETPEAVVVLSKVGTYVVTAHPLASFEVVCRYVRREVRDLSAVDREAYFDATEKVYKLPIGTGLRRYGEGWKDVTFFVELHNRLAGARDCDHLHDGPGFLGQHAAFTLTFERVIQLANPKVSVPFWDYTIESRAVEISGRVESWRESVVFSDSWFSPFPVGDGKAVDAGRWAYASVVGRAWNVTTSRNAYGLMRAPWNLNPVPFLTRHNLTYGFSLSDVPSCTDHYAVVQQTVWSEFAIDIQYNAHGTVHAMIGGVWGADYVEFLDAIDFRKIPAQNVALEAFATQKNLWRANYLQCPDYCDLATVDCACSCPSLHQWISENRTRGILAMVSPVFFDEKYLTDKRNNDVSAQLLTLLCNGYDGMRPKTGDSLESASPLDPSFYPTHPTLDRLFHWRRVLGFSNTTWQNDDARSVSFQDAGYCWGHNDDDLLVWLDLFPDLPGPYTNAQLWDLFDPTSIDSPLPYVYDTFDWPHCVDAGYPLSLVGNATNTATSGKAAIDDIADVIVYR
;
A
#
# COMPACT_ATOMS: atom_id res chain seq x y z
N MET A 1 -17.07 -7.37 -39.48
CA MET A 1 -16.63 -6.02 -39.91
C MET A 1 -17.77 -5.05 -39.64
N ALA A 2 -17.74 -4.42 -38.48
CA ALA A 2 -18.53 -3.25 -38.11
C ALA A 2 -17.58 -2.38 -37.27
N SER A 3 -17.52 -1.09 -37.58
CA SER A 3 -16.48 -0.15 -37.19
C SER A 3 -16.46 0.13 -35.68
N MET A 4 -15.30 -0.10 -35.05
CA MET A 4 -14.95 0.35 -33.70
C MET A 4 -14.56 1.83 -33.73
N SER A 5 -15.50 2.75 -33.96
CA SER A 5 -15.19 4.20 -34.04
C SER A 5 -15.94 5.08 -33.04
N GLU A 6 -16.54 4.53 -32.00
CA GLU A 6 -17.14 5.32 -30.91
C GLU A 6 -16.77 4.69 -29.56
N LEU A 7 -15.48 4.76 -29.23
CA LEU A 7 -15.04 4.79 -27.84
C LEU A 7 -14.76 6.26 -27.55
N GLU A 8 -15.60 6.88 -26.73
CA GLU A 8 -15.29 8.17 -26.13
C GLU A 8 -13.91 8.08 -25.50
N GLN A 9 -12.98 8.88 -26.05
CA GLN A 9 -11.73 9.18 -25.40
C GLN A 9 -12.06 9.60 -23.96
N VAL A 10 -11.54 8.87 -22.98
CA VAL A 10 -11.40 9.39 -21.63
C VAL A 10 -10.45 10.58 -21.74
N ARG A 11 -11.02 11.76 -22.01
CA ARG A 11 -10.31 13.03 -21.89
C ARG A 11 -10.13 13.27 -20.41
N PHE A 12 -9.00 12.82 -19.88
CA PHE A 12 -8.44 13.46 -18.70
C PHE A 12 -8.21 14.92 -19.09
N VAL A 13 -8.93 15.82 -18.44
CA VAL A 13 -8.81 17.26 -18.64
C VAL A 13 -7.36 17.64 -18.30
N ASP A 14 -6.65 18.26 -19.23
CA ASP A 14 -5.43 19.02 -18.91
C ASP A 14 -5.85 20.10 -17.90
N LEU A 15 -5.62 19.83 -16.61
CA LEU A 15 -5.92 20.80 -15.56
C LEU A 15 -4.89 21.94 -15.64
N PRO A 16 -5.31 23.20 -15.74
CA PRO A 16 -4.39 24.32 -15.81
C PRO A 16 -3.64 24.46 -14.48
N ARG A 17 -2.34 24.80 -14.56
CA ARG A 17 -1.60 25.35 -13.42
C ARG A 17 -2.38 26.56 -12.89
N SER A 18 -3.04 26.42 -11.74
CA SER A 18 -3.72 27.53 -11.08
C SER A 18 -2.79 28.20 -10.09
N GLU A 19 -2.52 29.49 -10.31
CA GLU A 19 -2.03 30.39 -9.27
C GLU A 19 -3.05 30.41 -8.12
N ALA A 20 -2.62 30.01 -6.92
CA ALA A 20 -3.49 29.89 -5.76
C ALA A 20 -3.86 31.27 -5.20
N GLU A 21 -5.15 31.61 -5.24
CA GLU A 21 -5.72 32.63 -4.34
C GLU A 21 -6.14 31.96 -3.01
N PRO A 22 -5.97 32.65 -1.86
CA PRO A 22 -6.18 32.04 -0.54
C PRO A 22 -7.67 31.83 -0.23
N ALA A 23 -7.98 30.64 0.29
CA ALA A 23 -9.31 30.24 0.72
C ALA A 23 -9.86 31.08 1.90
N PRO A 24 -11.18 31.28 2.00
CA PRO A 24 -11.80 32.08 3.06
C PRO A 24 -11.83 31.33 4.40
N LYS A 25 -11.48 32.05 5.47
CA LYS A 25 -11.50 31.56 6.86
C LYS A 25 -12.93 31.41 7.37
N TRP A 26 -13.30 30.22 7.82
CA TRP A 26 -14.54 29.95 8.57
C TRP A 26 -14.40 30.36 10.04
N PRO A 27 -15.45 30.89 10.70
CA PRO A 27 -15.35 31.36 12.08
C PRO A 27 -15.48 30.21 13.08
N MET A 28 -14.53 30.13 14.02
CA MET A 28 -14.62 29.29 15.22
C MET A 28 -15.76 29.78 16.13
N VAL A 29 -16.71 28.90 16.44
CA VAL A 29 -17.69 29.12 17.52
C VAL A 29 -17.16 28.45 18.79
N ALA A 30 -16.89 29.26 19.81
CA ALA A 30 -16.45 28.83 21.12
C ALA A 30 -17.62 28.20 21.91
N ALA A 31 -17.47 26.93 22.31
CA ALA A 31 -18.38 26.28 23.25
C ALA A 31 -17.91 26.54 24.70
N VAL A 32 -18.81 27.14 25.49
CA VAL A 32 -18.63 27.41 26.92
C VAL A 32 -18.95 26.14 27.72
N CYS A 33 -17.94 25.57 28.38
CA CYS A 33 -18.10 24.46 29.33
C CYS A 33 -18.71 24.95 30.66
N PHE A 34 -19.82 24.34 31.09
CA PHE A 34 -20.28 24.40 32.47
C PHE A 34 -19.68 23.23 33.27
N VAL A 35 -18.86 23.55 34.27
CA VAL A 35 -18.34 22.60 35.27
C VAL A 35 -19.37 22.47 36.39
N VAL A 36 -19.89 21.26 36.61
CA VAL A 36 -20.65 20.90 37.82
C VAL A 36 -19.67 20.29 38.82
N VAL A 37 -19.45 20.99 39.94
CA VAL A 37 -18.67 20.50 41.07
C VAL A 37 -19.58 19.65 41.97
N ALA A 38 -19.26 18.36 42.10
CA ALA A 38 -19.85 17.49 43.11
C ALA A 38 -19.08 17.65 44.44
N ALA A 39 -19.79 18.00 45.51
CA ALA A 39 -19.26 18.12 46.87
C ALA A 39 -19.26 16.76 47.59
N PHE A 40 -18.11 16.34 48.10
CA PHE A 40 -17.98 15.23 49.05
C PHE A 40 -18.34 15.67 50.47
N GLY A 41 -19.10 14.83 51.16
CA GLY A 41 -19.63 15.06 52.49
C GLY A 41 -18.65 14.83 53.63
N LEU A 42 -19.01 15.38 54.80
CA LEU A 42 -18.44 15.05 56.10
C LEU A 42 -19.60 14.77 57.07
N SER A 43 -19.54 13.57 57.64
CA SER A 43 -20.50 12.99 58.58
C SER A 43 -20.45 13.66 59.95
N LYS A 44 -21.63 13.81 60.60
CA LYS A 44 -21.77 13.54 62.04
C LYS A 44 -23.23 13.24 62.42
N HIS A 45 -23.38 12.14 63.14
CA HIS A 45 -24.57 11.63 63.82
C HIS A 45 -25.31 12.66 64.68
N LEU A 46 -26.64 12.50 64.75
CA LEU A 46 -27.44 12.31 65.97
C LEU A 46 -28.85 11.84 65.55
N GLY A 47 -29.35 10.79 66.20
CA GLY A 47 -30.49 10.01 65.72
C GLY A 47 -31.86 10.49 66.17
N SER A 48 -32.89 9.91 65.56
CA SER A 48 -34.11 9.48 66.25
C SER A 48 -34.81 8.42 65.40
N SER A 49 -35.40 7.46 66.09
CA SER A 49 -36.12 6.30 65.58
C SER A 49 -37.44 6.70 64.94
N HIS A 50 -37.67 6.36 63.67
CA HIS A 50 -39.00 6.03 63.13
C HIS A 50 -38.82 5.01 61.99
N SER A 51 -39.59 3.92 62.09
CA SER A 51 -39.68 2.85 61.12
C SER A 51 -40.46 3.32 59.89
N ASP A 52 -39.77 3.47 58.76
CA ASP A 52 -40.39 3.75 57.45
C ASP A 52 -40.20 2.55 56.51
N PRO A 53 -41.27 1.82 56.15
CA PRO A 53 -41.21 0.68 55.26
C PRO A 53 -41.43 1.13 53.80
N THR A 54 -40.47 1.82 53.19
CA THR A 54 -40.40 1.98 51.72
C THR A 54 -39.02 2.50 51.28
N GLN A 55 -38.05 1.60 51.16
CA GLN A 55 -36.91 1.79 50.25
C GLN A 55 -36.74 0.53 49.40
N GLU A 56 -37.61 0.36 48.41
CA GLU A 56 -37.15 -0.32 47.19
C GLU A 56 -36.13 0.62 46.54
N LEU A 57 -34.85 0.38 46.85
CA LEU A 57 -33.75 0.87 46.03
C LEU A 57 -34.04 0.40 44.60
N SER A 58 -34.40 1.33 43.73
CA SER A 58 -34.53 1.07 42.29
C SER A 58 -33.19 0.52 41.81
N ARG A 59 -33.11 -0.79 41.62
CA ARG A 59 -31.92 -1.41 41.03
C ARG A 59 -31.75 -0.81 39.64
N VAL A 60 -30.68 -0.05 39.43
CA VAL A 60 -30.27 0.40 38.10
C VAL A 60 -29.95 -0.87 37.31
N VAL A 61 -30.82 -1.23 36.37
CA VAL A 61 -30.58 -2.33 35.44
C VAL A 61 -29.73 -1.77 34.32
N THR A 62 -28.47 -2.19 34.24
CA THR A 62 -27.61 -1.88 33.10
C THR A 62 -27.91 -2.86 31.98
N TYR A 63 -28.27 -2.35 30.81
CA TYR A 63 -28.45 -3.14 29.60
C TYR A 63 -27.18 -3.19 28.78
N LYS A 64 -26.91 -4.33 28.15
CA LYS A 64 -25.79 -4.52 27.23
C LYS A 64 -26.32 -5.00 25.88
N LEU A 65 -25.96 -4.29 24.82
CA LEU A 65 -26.12 -4.79 23.46
C LEU A 65 -25.08 -5.87 23.20
N VAL A 66 -25.54 -7.01 22.71
CA VAL A 66 -24.69 -8.05 22.16
C VAL A 66 -24.94 -8.08 20.65
N ALA A 67 -23.90 -7.79 19.88
CA ALA A 67 -23.91 -7.96 18.44
C ALA A 67 -22.88 -9.00 18.07
N THR A 68 -23.30 -10.03 17.34
CA THR A 68 -22.44 -11.12 16.89
C THR A 68 -22.54 -11.25 15.39
N ASN A 69 -21.38 -11.33 14.74
CA ASN A 69 -21.24 -11.72 13.35
C ASN A 69 -20.75 -13.18 13.35
N ASP A 70 -21.45 -14.06 12.64
CA ASP A 70 -21.23 -15.50 12.69
C ASP A 70 -19.83 -15.91 12.17
N ASP A 71 -19.18 -15.05 11.36
CA ASP A 71 -17.93 -15.37 10.66
C ASP A 71 -16.65 -14.93 11.40
N TYR A 72 -16.70 -13.90 12.27
CA TYR A 72 -15.50 -13.34 12.91
C TYR A 72 -15.75 -12.92 14.36
N PHE A 73 -15.07 -13.61 15.29
CA PHE A 73 -15.22 -13.40 16.73
C PHE A 73 -14.19 -12.43 17.35
N LYS A 74 -13.13 -12.06 16.63
CA LYS A 74 -12.13 -11.09 17.14
C LYS A 74 -12.66 -9.67 16.93
N ALA A 75 -12.89 -8.96 18.02
CA ALA A 75 -13.28 -7.56 17.97
C ALA A 75 -12.06 -6.68 17.61
N PRO A 76 -12.10 -5.89 16.52
CA PRO A 76 -11.04 -4.96 16.11
C PRO A 76 -10.75 -3.81 17.08
N THR A 77 -11.44 -3.78 18.22
CA THR A 77 -11.98 -2.53 18.76
C THR A 77 -11.12 -1.88 19.86
N ALA A 78 -10.13 -2.58 20.42
CA ALA A 78 -9.37 -2.02 21.54
C ALA A 78 -8.42 -0.88 21.13
N ALA A 79 -7.93 -0.90 19.89
CA ALA A 79 -6.91 0.06 19.44
C ALA A 79 -7.50 1.38 18.94
N TYR A 80 -8.72 1.37 18.39
CA TYR A 80 -9.36 2.58 17.86
C TYR A 80 -10.04 3.36 19.00
N PRO A 81 -9.63 4.60 19.31
CA PRO A 81 -10.20 5.36 20.43
C PRO A 81 -11.71 5.55 20.30
N PHE A 82 -12.20 5.74 19.07
CA PHE A 82 -13.61 5.90 18.81
C PHE A 82 -14.43 4.61 18.98
N LEU A 83 -13.83 3.42 19.11
CA LEU A 83 -14.56 2.17 19.34
C LEU A 83 -14.63 1.76 20.82
N ALA A 84 -13.98 2.49 21.74
CA ALA A 84 -13.82 2.10 23.15
C ALA A 84 -15.13 1.74 23.88
N ASN A 85 -16.26 2.35 23.51
CA ASN A 85 -17.58 2.09 24.10
C ASN A 85 -18.66 1.80 23.04
N ARG A 86 -18.24 1.36 21.85
CA ARG A 86 -19.14 1.17 20.71
C ARG A 86 -19.02 -0.23 20.16
N THR A 87 -20.12 -0.67 19.56
CA THR A 87 -20.13 -1.94 18.84
C THR A 87 -19.77 -1.68 17.38
N LEU A 88 -18.78 -2.41 16.86
CA LEU A 88 -18.45 -2.42 15.44
C LEU A 88 -19.21 -3.56 14.75
N ILE A 89 -19.85 -3.25 13.63
CA ILE A 89 -20.49 -4.21 12.73
C ILE A 89 -20.03 -3.92 11.30
N GLU A 90 -20.25 -4.87 10.40
CA GLU A 90 -19.81 -4.77 9.00
C GLU A 90 -20.99 -4.64 8.05
N PRO A 91 -20.88 -3.82 6.99
CA PRO A 91 -21.92 -3.73 5.97
C PRO A 91 -22.01 -5.06 5.19
N PHE A 92 -23.21 -5.38 4.72
CA PHE A 92 -23.57 -6.57 3.95
C PHE A 92 -23.30 -7.90 4.67
N ARG A 93 -23.09 -7.86 5.98
CA ARG A 93 -22.97 -9.05 6.85
C ARG A 93 -24.16 -9.16 7.77
N GLU A 94 -24.58 -10.40 8.03
CA GLU A 94 -25.58 -10.67 9.04
C GLU A 94 -25.01 -10.38 10.43
N THR A 95 -25.71 -9.53 11.17
CA THR A 95 -25.42 -9.22 12.56
C THR A 95 -26.62 -9.64 13.39
N ARG A 96 -26.42 -10.59 14.30
CA ARG A 96 -27.43 -10.94 15.29
C ARG A 96 -27.35 -9.99 16.48
N LEU A 97 -28.46 -9.32 16.77
CA LEU A 97 -28.63 -8.40 17.90
C LEU A 97 -29.44 -9.07 18.99
N SER A 98 -28.91 -9.02 20.21
CA SER A 98 -29.62 -9.39 21.43
C SER A 98 -29.34 -8.39 22.56
N LEU A 99 -30.23 -8.34 23.55
CA LEU A 99 -30.11 -7.45 24.70
C LEU A 99 -30.05 -8.26 25.99
N GLU A 100 -29.02 -8.02 26.80
CA GLU A 100 -28.90 -8.58 28.13
C GLU A 100 -29.25 -7.51 29.19
N PRO A 101 -29.90 -7.89 30.32
CA PRO A 101 -30.33 -9.24 30.69
C PRO A 101 -31.75 -9.61 30.20
N LYS A 102 -32.46 -8.69 29.55
CA LYS A 102 -33.84 -8.92 29.10
C LYS A 102 -33.96 -8.60 27.61
N PRO A 103 -34.65 -9.44 26.82
CA PRO A 103 -34.92 -9.11 25.43
C PRO A 103 -35.87 -7.91 25.31
N PRO A 104 -35.73 -7.07 24.27
CA PRO A 104 -36.70 -6.03 23.98
C PRO A 104 -37.94 -6.61 23.30
N SER A 105 -38.99 -5.80 23.21
CA SER A 105 -40.17 -6.14 22.39
C SER A 105 -39.99 -5.77 20.92
N ARG A 106 -39.09 -4.82 20.64
CA ARG A 106 -38.88 -4.23 19.33
C ARG A 106 -37.48 -3.64 19.21
N TRP A 107 -36.91 -3.73 18.02
CA TRP A 107 -35.68 -3.05 17.62
C TRP A 107 -35.99 -1.95 16.60
N TRP A 108 -35.39 -0.78 16.79
CA TRP A 108 -35.38 0.32 15.83
C TRP A 108 -33.94 0.73 15.57
N ILE A 109 -33.54 0.79 14.31
CA ILE A 109 -32.21 1.20 13.89
C ILE A 109 -32.35 2.46 13.04
N SER A 110 -31.64 3.52 13.42
CA SER A 110 -31.61 4.79 12.67
C SER A 110 -30.19 5.24 12.38
N GLY A 111 -29.97 5.86 11.23
CA GLY A 111 -28.66 6.32 10.77
C GLY A 111 -28.67 6.52 9.24
N PRO A 112 -27.60 6.11 8.53
CA PRO A 112 -27.56 6.14 7.05
C PRO A 112 -28.70 5.38 6.34
N GLU A 113 -29.28 4.40 7.03
CA GLU A 113 -30.53 3.72 6.65
C GLU A 113 -31.35 3.40 7.92
N GLU A 114 -32.63 3.12 7.76
CA GLU A 114 -33.55 2.85 8.87
C GLU A 114 -34.17 1.45 8.75
N LEU A 115 -34.24 0.73 9.86
CA LEU A 115 -34.80 -0.63 9.94
C LEU A 115 -35.61 -0.82 11.24
N GLU A 116 -36.68 -1.62 11.19
CA GLU A 116 -37.53 -1.94 12.35
C GLU A 116 -37.83 -3.44 12.40
N PHE A 117 -37.78 -4.03 13.61
CA PHE A 117 -38.04 -5.45 13.83
C PHE A 117 -38.87 -5.65 15.10
N GLU A 118 -39.93 -6.47 15.03
CA GLU A 118 -40.77 -6.83 16.18
C GLU A 118 -40.41 -8.22 16.72
N THR A 119 -39.15 -8.40 17.14
CA THR A 119 -38.63 -9.69 17.61
C THR A 119 -37.70 -9.51 18.83
N PRO A 120 -37.65 -10.50 19.75
CA PRO A 120 -36.69 -10.51 20.86
C PRO A 120 -35.22 -10.51 20.41
N GLU A 121 -34.93 -11.20 19.30
CA GLU A 121 -33.64 -11.25 18.63
C GLU A 121 -33.82 -10.80 17.18
N ALA A 122 -33.00 -9.86 16.71
CA ALA A 122 -33.03 -9.38 15.33
C ALA A 122 -31.76 -9.85 14.59
N VAL A 123 -31.92 -10.30 13.35
CA VAL A 123 -30.81 -10.49 12.41
C VAL A 123 -30.87 -9.34 11.42
N VAL A 124 -29.80 -8.55 11.36
CA VAL A 124 -29.73 -7.29 10.63
C VAL A 124 -28.63 -7.36 9.58
N VAL A 125 -28.90 -6.83 8.40
CA VAL A 125 -27.90 -6.59 7.36
C VAL A 125 -27.96 -5.11 6.99
N LEU A 126 -26.92 -4.36 7.33
CA LEU A 126 -26.79 -2.96 6.95
C LEU A 126 -26.10 -2.85 5.61
N SER A 127 -26.55 -1.98 4.72
CA SER A 127 -25.98 -1.78 3.39
C SER A 127 -25.09 -0.54 3.29
N LYS A 128 -25.08 0.30 4.32
CA LYS A 128 -24.30 1.55 4.34
C LYS A 128 -23.33 1.59 5.52
N VAL A 129 -22.18 2.21 5.30
CA VAL A 129 -21.22 2.53 6.35
C VAL A 129 -21.67 3.79 7.09
N GLY A 130 -21.27 3.92 8.36
CA GLY A 130 -21.54 5.09 9.18
C GLY A 130 -21.94 4.74 10.60
N THR A 131 -22.44 5.74 11.33
CA THR A 131 -22.87 5.60 12.73
C THR A 131 -24.38 5.42 12.79
N TYR A 132 -24.79 4.44 13.59
CA TYR A 132 -26.18 4.04 13.79
C TYR A 132 -26.55 4.12 15.26
N VAL A 133 -27.81 4.41 15.54
CA VAL A 133 -28.42 4.27 16.85
C VAL A 133 -29.35 3.06 16.82
N VAL A 134 -29.03 2.04 17.61
CA VAL A 134 -29.84 0.83 17.80
C VAL A 134 -30.65 0.99 19.08
N THR A 135 -31.95 1.15 18.95
CA THR A 135 -32.91 1.30 20.04
C THR A 135 -33.66 -0.01 20.28
N ALA A 136 -33.42 -0.60 21.43
CA ALA A 136 -34.10 -1.78 21.94
C ALA A 136 -35.31 -1.33 22.78
N HIS A 137 -36.44 -1.04 22.15
CA HIS A 137 -37.59 -0.39 22.81
C HIS A 137 -38.30 -1.33 23.82
N PRO A 138 -38.77 -0.81 24.97
CA PRO A 138 -38.57 0.55 25.54
C PRO A 138 -37.34 0.65 26.47
N LEU A 139 -36.36 -0.25 26.31
CA LEU A 139 -35.38 -0.57 27.34
C LEU A 139 -34.11 0.29 27.28
N ALA A 140 -33.50 0.43 26.09
CA ALA A 140 -32.21 1.10 25.93
C ALA A 140 -31.91 1.51 24.47
N SER A 141 -30.93 2.40 24.28
CA SER A 141 -30.37 2.75 22.97
C SER A 141 -28.85 2.69 23.01
N PHE A 142 -28.23 2.28 21.90
CA PHE A 142 -26.79 2.07 21.78
C PHE A 142 -26.26 2.67 20.47
N GLU A 143 -25.06 3.22 20.52
CA GLU A 143 -24.35 3.67 19.31
C GLU A 143 -23.55 2.51 18.72
N VAL A 144 -23.76 2.27 17.43
CA VAL A 144 -23.15 1.19 16.66
C VAL A 144 -22.47 1.81 15.44
N VAL A 145 -21.25 1.35 15.14
CA VAL A 145 -20.46 1.82 14.01
C VAL A 145 -20.44 0.72 12.94
N CYS A 146 -20.80 1.05 11.71
CA CYS A 146 -20.77 0.16 10.56
C CYS A 146 -19.60 0.54 9.65
N ARG A 147 -18.57 -0.32 9.57
CA ARG A 147 -17.39 -0.15 8.69
C ARG A 147 -16.95 -1.51 8.18
N TYR A 148 -16.33 -1.56 7.01
CA TYR A 148 -15.62 -2.76 6.57
C TYR A 148 -14.44 -3.05 7.50
N VAL A 149 -14.13 -4.33 7.71
CA VAL A 149 -12.95 -4.72 8.48
C VAL A 149 -11.97 -5.41 7.54
N ARG A 150 -10.81 -4.78 7.33
CA ARG A 150 -9.68 -5.35 6.60
C ARG A 150 -8.93 -6.32 7.51
N ARG A 151 -8.73 -7.54 7.02
CA ARG A 151 -8.13 -8.65 7.75
C ARG A 151 -6.93 -9.18 7.00
N GLU A 152 -6.07 -9.88 7.72
CA GLU A 152 -4.97 -10.62 7.10
C GLU A 152 -5.56 -11.70 6.17
N VAL A 153 -5.01 -11.85 4.95
CA VAL A 153 -5.58 -12.73 3.91
C VAL A 153 -5.71 -14.20 4.35
N ARG A 154 -4.87 -14.68 5.27
CA ARG A 154 -4.91 -16.04 5.84
C ARG A 154 -5.95 -16.17 6.94
N ASP A 155 -6.26 -15.08 7.63
CA ASP A 155 -7.26 -15.01 8.70
C ASP A 155 -8.70 -14.88 8.16
N LEU A 156 -8.86 -14.57 6.87
CA LEU A 156 -10.16 -14.67 6.20
C LEU A 156 -10.69 -16.12 6.24
N SER A 157 -12.00 -16.25 6.44
CA SER A 157 -12.69 -17.52 6.22
C SER A 157 -12.50 -17.98 4.77
N ALA A 158 -12.54 -19.29 4.52
CA ALA A 158 -12.40 -19.81 3.16
C ALA A 158 -13.43 -19.20 2.20
N VAL A 159 -14.67 -18.98 2.67
CA VAL A 159 -15.74 -18.37 1.87
C VAL A 159 -15.44 -16.92 1.52
N ASP A 160 -14.99 -16.11 2.48
CA ASP A 160 -14.72 -14.70 2.22
C ASP A 160 -13.45 -14.49 1.39
N ARG A 161 -12.43 -15.34 1.59
CA ARG A 161 -11.22 -15.31 0.77
C ARG A 161 -11.51 -15.65 -0.68
N GLU A 162 -12.30 -16.70 -0.92
CA GLU A 162 -12.75 -17.03 -2.28
C GLU A 162 -13.61 -15.90 -2.86
N ALA A 163 -14.50 -15.30 -2.07
CA ALA A 163 -15.30 -14.16 -2.52
C ALA A 163 -14.44 -12.94 -2.94
N TYR A 164 -13.36 -12.64 -2.21
CA TYR A 164 -12.39 -11.62 -2.57
C TYR A 164 -11.65 -11.97 -3.88
N PHE A 165 -11.11 -13.17 -3.99
CA PHE A 165 -10.37 -13.58 -5.18
C PHE A 165 -11.28 -13.65 -6.42
N ASP A 166 -12.51 -14.13 -6.29
CA ASP A 166 -13.50 -14.16 -7.37
C ASP A 166 -13.92 -12.75 -7.83
N ALA A 167 -14.01 -11.79 -6.91
CA ALA A 167 -14.33 -10.40 -7.25
C ALA A 167 -13.16 -9.72 -7.96
N THR A 168 -11.93 -9.91 -7.45
CA THR A 168 -10.69 -9.47 -8.08
C THR A 168 -10.53 -10.09 -9.48
N GLU A 169 -10.77 -11.39 -9.63
CA GLU A 169 -10.61 -12.09 -10.91
C GLU A 169 -11.52 -11.53 -12.01
N LYS A 170 -12.71 -11.06 -11.63
CA LYS A 170 -13.61 -10.36 -12.56
C LYS A 170 -12.99 -9.06 -13.09
N VAL A 171 -12.29 -8.29 -12.27
CA VAL A 171 -11.62 -7.04 -12.70
C VAL A 171 -10.54 -7.34 -13.74
N TYR A 172 -9.84 -8.47 -13.61
CA TYR A 172 -8.77 -8.88 -14.52
C TYR A 172 -9.28 -9.54 -15.81
N LYS A 173 -10.34 -10.33 -15.73
CA LYS A 173 -10.76 -11.22 -16.83
C LYS A 173 -12.01 -10.74 -17.57
N LEU A 174 -12.84 -9.87 -17.00
CA LEU A 174 -14.02 -9.35 -17.68
C LEU A 174 -13.63 -8.19 -18.61
N PRO A 175 -13.98 -8.25 -19.91
CA PRO A 175 -13.82 -7.10 -20.79
C PRO A 175 -14.61 -5.89 -20.27
N ILE A 176 -14.02 -4.70 -20.33
CA ILE A 176 -14.62 -3.44 -19.83
C ILE A 176 -16.09 -3.25 -20.21
N GLY A 177 -16.45 -3.46 -21.48
CA GLY A 177 -17.83 -3.29 -21.95
C GLY A 177 -18.82 -4.30 -21.34
N THR A 178 -18.36 -5.50 -21.00
CA THR A 178 -19.19 -6.48 -20.29
C THR A 178 -19.35 -6.10 -18.83
N GLY A 179 -18.28 -5.64 -18.19
CA GLY A 179 -18.31 -5.15 -16.82
C GLY A 179 -19.24 -3.96 -16.64
N LEU A 180 -19.13 -2.94 -17.50
CA LEU A 180 -20.01 -1.76 -17.50
C LEU A 180 -21.50 -2.15 -17.63
N ARG A 181 -21.83 -3.06 -18.55
CA ARG A 181 -23.22 -3.53 -18.71
C ARG A 181 -23.75 -4.28 -17.49
N ARG A 182 -22.88 -4.97 -16.74
CA ARG A 182 -23.28 -5.82 -15.62
C ARG A 182 -23.29 -5.07 -14.29
N TYR A 183 -22.35 -4.15 -14.10
CA TYR A 183 -22.03 -3.54 -12.81
C TYR A 183 -22.20 -2.01 -12.81
N GLY A 184 -22.54 -1.42 -13.96
CA GLY A 184 -22.79 0.02 -14.10
C GLY A 184 -21.52 0.84 -14.35
N GLU A 185 -21.69 2.16 -14.40
CA GLU A 185 -20.66 3.13 -14.80
C GLU A 185 -19.46 3.19 -13.85
N GLY A 186 -19.64 2.77 -12.60
CA GLY A 186 -18.55 2.67 -11.62
C GLY A 186 -17.54 1.54 -11.93
N TRP A 187 -17.85 0.63 -12.85
CA TRP A 187 -16.96 -0.50 -13.15
C TRP A 187 -15.68 -0.05 -13.87
N LYS A 188 -14.53 -0.54 -13.38
CA LYS A 188 -13.22 -0.44 -14.02
C LYS A 188 -12.66 -1.85 -14.21
N ASP A 189 -11.97 -2.10 -15.32
CA ASP A 189 -11.18 -3.32 -15.50
C ASP A 189 -9.72 -3.07 -15.09
N VAL A 190 -8.89 -4.11 -15.11
CA VAL A 190 -7.48 -4.03 -14.74
C VAL A 190 -6.70 -2.99 -15.57
N THR A 191 -7.12 -2.74 -16.82
CA THR A 191 -6.48 -1.75 -17.70
C THR A 191 -6.47 -0.36 -17.08
N PHE A 192 -7.56 0.04 -16.42
CA PHE A 192 -7.64 1.33 -15.73
C PHE A 192 -6.57 1.48 -14.64
N PHE A 193 -6.42 0.46 -13.79
CA PHE A 193 -5.49 0.51 -12.67
C PHE A 193 -4.03 0.46 -13.13
N VAL A 194 -3.74 -0.41 -14.10
CA VAL A 194 -2.40 -0.53 -14.70
C VAL A 194 -2.02 0.76 -15.43
N GLU A 195 -2.91 1.35 -16.22
CA GLU A 195 -2.64 2.61 -16.93
C GLU A 195 -2.42 3.76 -15.94
N LEU A 196 -3.28 3.89 -14.92
CA LEU A 196 -3.19 4.97 -13.95
C LEU A 196 -1.85 4.93 -13.20
N HIS A 197 -1.49 3.77 -12.65
CA HIS A 197 -0.22 3.61 -11.93
C HIS A 197 0.98 3.80 -12.87
N ASN A 198 0.94 3.21 -14.07
CA ASN A 198 2.04 3.29 -15.03
C ASN A 198 2.22 4.69 -15.61
N ARG A 199 1.15 5.48 -15.71
CA ARG A 199 1.25 6.88 -16.13
C ARG A 199 1.86 7.75 -15.06
N LEU A 200 1.47 7.57 -13.80
CA LEU A 200 1.92 8.42 -12.71
C LEU A 200 3.31 8.03 -12.19
N ALA A 201 3.58 6.75 -12.02
CA ALA A 201 4.91 6.26 -11.60
C ALA A 201 5.88 6.12 -12.77
N GLY A 202 5.38 5.91 -13.99
CA GLY A 202 6.19 5.78 -15.20
C GLY A 202 6.52 7.10 -15.90
N ALA A 203 6.15 8.24 -15.32
CA ALA A 203 6.37 9.55 -15.92
C ALA A 203 7.86 9.89 -16.04
N ARG A 204 8.17 10.69 -17.07
CA ARG A 204 9.55 11.04 -17.46
C ARG A 204 10.16 12.08 -16.54
N ASP A 205 9.36 13.03 -16.08
CA ASP A 205 9.75 14.14 -15.23
C ASP A 205 10.05 13.69 -13.80
N CYS A 206 9.16 12.94 -13.16
CA CYS A 206 9.39 12.38 -11.83
C CYS A 206 8.43 11.20 -11.52
N ASP A 207 8.46 10.68 -10.29
CA ASP A 207 7.47 9.70 -9.82
C ASP A 207 6.35 10.40 -9.08
N HIS A 208 5.13 10.40 -9.62
CA HIS A 208 4.02 11.12 -8.98
C HIS A 208 3.30 10.32 -7.88
N LEU A 209 3.66 9.04 -7.67
CA LEU A 209 3.03 8.15 -6.70
C LEU A 209 3.98 7.70 -5.57
N HIS A 210 5.28 7.65 -5.85
CA HIS A 210 6.30 7.12 -4.94
C HIS A 210 7.38 8.17 -4.65
N ASP A 211 8.27 7.83 -3.74
CA ASP A 211 9.49 8.56 -3.42
C ASP A 211 9.23 9.95 -2.81
N GLY A 212 8.03 10.18 -2.26
CA GLY A 212 7.68 11.43 -1.57
C GLY A 212 6.51 11.29 -0.60
N PRO A 213 6.19 12.33 0.19
CA PRO A 213 5.23 12.22 1.30
C PRO A 213 3.79 11.87 0.90
N GLY A 214 3.42 12.04 -0.37
CA GLY A 214 2.09 11.70 -0.89
C GLY A 214 1.82 10.20 -1.01
N PHE A 215 2.85 9.34 -0.93
CA PHE A 215 2.76 7.91 -1.21
C PHE A 215 1.63 7.18 -0.47
N LEU A 216 1.55 7.33 0.86
CA LEU A 216 0.59 6.57 1.69
C LEU A 216 -0.85 6.95 1.36
N GLY A 217 -1.16 8.25 1.29
CA GLY A 217 -2.50 8.73 0.95
C GLY A 217 -2.91 8.31 -0.45
N GLN A 218 -2.01 8.41 -1.42
CA GLN A 218 -2.29 8.00 -2.80
C GLN A 218 -2.52 6.49 -2.94
N HIS A 219 -1.73 5.63 -2.27
CA HIS A 219 -1.94 4.18 -2.33
C HIS A 219 -3.16 3.71 -1.52
N ALA A 220 -3.51 4.38 -0.42
CA ALA A 220 -4.78 4.15 0.28
C ALA A 220 -5.98 4.51 -0.62
N ALA A 221 -5.92 5.64 -1.33
CA ALA A 221 -6.93 6.05 -2.32
C ALA A 221 -7.01 5.10 -3.52
N PHE A 222 -5.86 4.64 -4.04
CA PHE A 222 -5.78 3.64 -5.12
C PHE A 222 -6.49 2.34 -4.68
N THR A 223 -6.17 1.85 -3.49
CA THR A 223 -6.74 0.63 -2.93
C THR A 223 -8.23 0.77 -2.68
N LEU A 224 -8.68 1.92 -2.15
CA LEU A 224 -10.10 2.18 -1.93
C LEU A 224 -10.88 2.26 -3.25
N THR A 225 -10.28 2.83 -4.30
CA THR A 225 -10.87 2.84 -5.64
C THR A 225 -11.05 1.41 -6.17
N PHE A 226 -10.03 0.55 -6.01
CA PHE A 226 -10.13 -0.86 -6.37
C PHE A 226 -11.18 -1.60 -5.52
N GLU A 227 -11.21 -1.38 -4.22
CA GLU A 227 -12.16 -1.97 -3.29
C GLU A 227 -13.61 -1.67 -3.70
N ARG A 228 -13.90 -0.41 -4.07
CA ARG A 228 -15.23 -0.01 -4.58
C ARG A 228 -15.60 -0.76 -5.84
N VAL A 229 -14.66 -0.96 -6.76
CA VAL A 229 -14.91 -1.70 -8.01
C VAL A 229 -15.24 -3.16 -7.74
N ILE A 230 -14.48 -3.86 -6.88
CA ILE A 230 -14.78 -5.25 -6.53
C ILE A 230 -16.10 -5.37 -5.73
N GLN A 231 -16.46 -4.34 -4.96
CA GLN A 231 -17.74 -4.27 -4.23
C GLN A 231 -18.95 -4.16 -5.15
N LEU A 232 -18.81 -3.63 -6.38
CA LEU A 232 -19.88 -3.69 -7.39
C LEU A 232 -20.21 -5.15 -7.77
N ALA A 233 -19.21 -6.04 -7.74
CA ALA A 233 -19.39 -7.46 -8.02
C ALA A 233 -19.82 -8.28 -6.79
N ASN A 234 -19.38 -7.87 -5.60
CA ASN A 234 -19.80 -8.46 -4.33
C ASN A 234 -19.69 -7.42 -3.19
N PRO A 235 -20.79 -6.84 -2.71
CA PRO A 235 -20.73 -5.74 -1.75
C PRO A 235 -20.22 -6.15 -0.36
N LYS A 236 -20.13 -7.45 -0.04
CA LYS A 236 -19.60 -7.94 1.24
C LYS A 236 -18.07 -7.87 1.35
N VAL A 237 -17.35 -7.77 0.22
CA VAL A 237 -15.89 -7.90 0.22
C VAL A 237 -15.20 -6.58 0.59
N SER A 238 -14.08 -6.70 1.29
CA SER A 238 -13.08 -5.66 1.49
C SER A 238 -11.73 -6.19 1.01
N VAL A 239 -10.80 -5.29 0.67
CA VAL A 239 -9.43 -5.68 0.33
C VAL A 239 -8.73 -6.15 1.61
N PRO A 240 -8.21 -7.38 1.68
CA PRO A 240 -7.42 -7.83 2.82
C PRO A 240 -6.04 -7.17 2.82
N PHE A 241 -5.32 -7.28 3.92
CA PHE A 241 -3.88 -7.03 3.92
C PHE A 241 -3.11 -8.37 3.84
N TRP A 242 -1.94 -8.34 3.22
CA TRP A 242 -1.00 -9.46 3.22
C TRP A 242 0.21 -9.09 4.08
N ASP A 243 0.28 -9.68 5.27
CA ASP A 243 1.45 -9.53 6.12
C ASP A 243 2.60 -10.40 5.58
N TYR A 244 3.49 -9.77 4.81
CA TYR A 244 4.65 -10.41 4.22
C TYR A 244 5.84 -10.54 5.19
N THR A 245 5.76 -9.93 6.39
CA THR A 245 6.79 -10.17 7.42
C THR A 245 6.71 -11.58 8.00
N ILE A 246 5.56 -12.26 7.83
CA ILE A 246 5.41 -13.69 8.09
C ILE A 246 6.34 -14.52 7.19
N GLU A 247 6.39 -14.20 5.89
CA GLU A 247 7.33 -14.85 4.96
C GLU A 247 8.78 -14.55 5.32
N SER A 248 9.09 -13.29 5.69
CA SER A 248 10.42 -12.91 6.14
C SER A 248 10.87 -13.70 7.36
N ARG A 249 9.95 -13.94 8.30
CA ARG A 249 10.20 -14.79 9.46
C ARG A 249 10.45 -16.25 9.04
N ALA A 250 9.73 -16.77 8.05
CA ALA A 250 9.98 -18.11 7.51
C ALA A 250 11.35 -18.23 6.83
N VAL A 251 11.80 -17.19 6.12
CA VAL A 251 13.16 -17.10 5.56
C VAL A 251 14.20 -17.13 6.68
N GLU A 252 14.03 -16.32 7.71
CA GLU A 252 14.95 -16.26 8.86
C GLU A 252 15.09 -17.61 9.57
N ILE A 253 13.96 -18.27 9.87
CA ILE A 253 13.94 -19.58 10.54
C ILE A 253 14.62 -20.66 9.70
N SER A 254 14.38 -20.64 8.39
CA SER A 254 14.87 -21.68 7.49
C SER A 254 16.30 -21.43 6.99
N GLY A 255 16.78 -20.19 7.03
CA GLY A 255 18.01 -19.74 6.38
C GLY A 255 17.96 -19.81 4.85
N ARG A 256 16.76 -19.90 4.25
CA ARG A 256 16.55 -20.06 2.80
C ARG A 256 15.59 -19.01 2.27
N VAL A 257 16.02 -18.22 1.30
CA VAL A 257 15.16 -17.22 0.63
C VAL A 257 14.00 -17.88 -0.12
N GLU A 258 14.16 -19.12 -0.55
CA GLU A 258 13.12 -19.93 -1.20
C GLU A 258 11.87 -20.07 -0.35
N SER A 259 12.00 -20.10 0.98
CA SER A 259 10.87 -20.23 1.91
C SER A 259 9.84 -19.11 1.76
N TRP A 260 10.25 -17.94 1.27
CA TRP A 260 9.33 -16.84 0.95
C TRP A 260 8.37 -17.23 -0.19
N ARG A 261 8.88 -17.89 -1.23
CA ARG A 261 8.09 -18.32 -2.41
C ARG A 261 7.29 -19.60 -2.15
N GLU A 262 7.69 -20.38 -1.15
CA GLU A 262 6.98 -21.58 -0.70
C GLU A 262 5.70 -21.25 0.10
N SER A 263 5.45 -19.96 0.37
CA SER A 263 4.26 -19.53 1.11
C SER A 263 2.95 -19.86 0.40
N VAL A 264 1.93 -20.17 1.21
CA VAL A 264 0.56 -20.45 0.76
C VAL A 264 -0.06 -19.31 -0.06
N VAL A 265 0.45 -18.08 0.09
CA VAL A 265 -0.03 -16.92 -0.69
C VAL A 265 0.23 -17.10 -2.19
N PHE A 266 1.25 -17.87 -2.56
CA PHE A 266 1.57 -18.26 -3.94
C PHE A 266 0.99 -19.63 -4.32
N SER A 267 -0.06 -20.10 -3.64
CA SER A 267 -0.80 -21.29 -4.07
C SER A 267 -1.64 -21.02 -5.33
N ASP A 268 -2.00 -22.09 -6.04
CA ASP A 268 -2.82 -22.02 -7.26
C ASP A 268 -4.12 -21.24 -7.07
N SER A 269 -4.78 -21.38 -5.92
CA SER A 269 -6.07 -20.72 -5.62
C SER A 269 -5.95 -19.24 -5.23
N TRP A 270 -4.76 -18.77 -4.83
CA TRP A 270 -4.54 -17.41 -4.31
C TRP A 270 -3.81 -16.57 -5.36
N PHE A 271 -2.61 -16.02 -5.08
CA PHE A 271 -1.87 -15.18 -6.03
C PHE A 271 -1.09 -15.96 -7.09
N SER A 272 -1.33 -17.28 -7.20
CA SER A 272 -0.67 -18.21 -8.14
C SER A 272 0.83 -18.39 -7.88
N PRO A 273 1.39 -19.56 -8.23
CA PRO A 273 2.80 -19.85 -8.00
C PRO A 273 3.72 -19.03 -8.90
N PHE A 274 5.00 -19.04 -8.55
CA PHE A 274 6.04 -18.57 -9.46
C PHE A 274 6.17 -19.52 -10.66
N PRO A 275 6.50 -19.00 -11.84
CA PRO A 275 6.69 -19.82 -13.03
C PRO A 275 7.87 -20.78 -12.84
N VAL A 276 7.73 -21.99 -13.38
CA VAL A 276 8.76 -23.04 -13.31
C VAL A 276 9.52 -23.13 -14.64
N GLY A 277 10.83 -23.24 -14.57
CA GLY A 277 11.71 -23.38 -15.75
C GLY A 277 12.09 -22.05 -16.40
N ASP A 278 12.32 -22.08 -17.72
CA ASP A 278 12.87 -20.93 -18.45
C ASP A 278 11.82 -19.86 -18.76
N GLY A 279 10.53 -20.23 -18.75
CA GLY A 279 9.41 -19.30 -18.90
C GLY A 279 9.30 -18.37 -17.69
N LYS A 280 9.02 -17.08 -17.94
CA LYS A 280 8.84 -16.07 -16.88
C LYS A 280 7.38 -15.67 -16.69
N ALA A 281 6.48 -16.15 -17.55
CA ALA A 281 5.05 -15.92 -17.44
C ALA A 281 4.46 -16.83 -16.36
N VAL A 282 3.66 -16.28 -15.44
CA VAL A 282 2.84 -17.08 -14.52
C VAL A 282 1.93 -17.98 -15.34
N ASP A 283 2.14 -19.30 -15.26
CA ASP A 283 1.57 -20.31 -16.16
C ASP A 283 0.65 -21.32 -15.45
N ALA A 284 0.50 -21.20 -14.14
CA ALA A 284 -0.37 -22.02 -13.31
C ALA A 284 -1.19 -21.17 -12.34
N GLY A 285 -2.21 -21.78 -11.73
CA GLY A 285 -3.11 -21.13 -10.78
C GLY A 285 -4.13 -20.18 -11.39
N ARG A 286 -4.87 -19.49 -10.51
CA ARG A 286 -5.96 -18.56 -10.82
C ARG A 286 -5.57 -17.47 -11.82
N TRP A 287 -4.32 -17.01 -11.79
CA TRP A 287 -3.79 -15.90 -12.59
C TRP A 287 -2.90 -16.37 -13.74
N ALA A 288 -2.91 -17.66 -14.06
CA ALA A 288 -2.22 -18.20 -15.21
C ALA A 288 -2.54 -17.39 -16.48
N TYR A 289 -1.49 -16.92 -17.15
CA TYR A 289 -1.56 -16.13 -18.38
C TYR A 289 -2.47 -14.89 -18.27
N ALA A 290 -2.53 -14.24 -17.10
CA ALA A 290 -3.12 -12.90 -16.99
C ALA A 290 -2.46 -11.97 -18.03
N SER A 291 -3.27 -11.38 -18.91
CA SER A 291 -2.78 -10.68 -20.10
C SER A 291 -2.26 -9.29 -19.74
N VAL A 292 -1.10 -8.94 -20.31
CA VAL A 292 -0.66 -7.54 -20.40
C VAL A 292 -1.46 -6.88 -21.52
N VAL A 293 -1.83 -5.60 -21.35
CA VAL A 293 -2.49 -4.84 -22.42
C VAL A 293 -1.49 -4.57 -23.54
N GLY A 294 -1.66 -5.26 -24.67
CA GLY A 294 -0.83 -5.10 -25.86
C GLY A 294 -1.39 -4.10 -26.88
N ARG A 295 -0.58 -3.75 -27.88
CA ARG A 295 -0.90 -2.70 -28.89
C ARG A 295 -1.29 -1.37 -28.24
N ALA A 296 -0.64 -1.04 -27.12
CA ALA A 296 -0.86 0.18 -26.35
C ALA A 296 -0.50 1.48 -27.13
N TRP A 297 0.14 1.33 -28.30
CA TRP A 297 -0.11 2.07 -29.57
C TRP A 297 -0.94 3.35 -29.47
N ASN A 298 -2.23 3.12 -29.29
CA ASN A 298 -3.26 4.14 -29.40
C ASN A 298 -3.97 4.38 -28.08
N VAL A 299 -3.46 3.79 -26.98
CA VAL A 299 -4.11 3.77 -25.67
C VAL A 299 -3.41 4.71 -24.69
N THR A 300 -2.08 4.63 -24.60
CA THR A 300 -1.29 5.42 -23.63
C THR A 300 0.10 5.71 -24.18
N THR A 301 0.82 6.65 -23.59
CA THR A 301 2.27 6.88 -23.81
C THR A 301 3.14 6.11 -22.80
N SER A 302 2.54 5.55 -21.74
CA SER A 302 3.24 4.75 -20.72
C SER A 302 3.22 3.27 -21.08
N ARG A 303 4.27 2.84 -21.78
CA ARG A 303 4.37 1.55 -22.47
C ARG A 303 5.79 1.29 -22.91
N ASN A 304 6.17 0.04 -23.06
CA ASN A 304 7.50 -0.33 -23.56
C ASN A 304 7.55 -0.42 -25.09
N ALA A 305 8.76 -0.61 -25.63
CA ALA A 305 9.03 -0.70 -27.08
C ALA A 305 8.26 -1.81 -27.84
N TYR A 306 7.69 -2.80 -27.15
CA TYR A 306 6.89 -3.87 -27.78
C TYR A 306 5.40 -3.52 -27.87
N GLY A 307 5.00 -2.34 -27.39
CA GLY A 307 3.59 -1.95 -27.34
C GLY A 307 2.81 -2.62 -26.23
N LEU A 308 3.50 -3.09 -25.19
CA LEU A 308 2.89 -3.59 -23.97
C LEU A 308 2.79 -2.44 -22.95
N MET A 309 1.65 -2.36 -22.25
CA MET A 309 1.44 -1.42 -21.15
C MET A 309 2.31 -1.82 -19.94
N ARG A 310 3.57 -1.42 -20.02
CA ARG A 310 4.64 -1.60 -19.05
C ARG A 310 5.38 -0.28 -18.88
N ALA A 311 6.31 -0.20 -17.93
CA ALA A 311 7.20 0.94 -17.82
C ALA A 311 7.91 1.19 -19.16
N PRO A 312 8.09 2.45 -19.58
CA PRO A 312 8.78 2.77 -20.83
C PRO A 312 10.21 2.23 -20.93
N TRP A 313 10.85 1.99 -19.79
CA TRP A 313 12.20 1.42 -19.70
C TRP A 313 12.24 -0.10 -19.52
N ASN A 314 11.09 -0.77 -19.39
CA ASN A 314 11.04 -2.22 -19.21
C ASN A 314 10.85 -2.95 -20.54
N LEU A 315 11.93 -3.48 -21.12
CA LEU A 315 11.91 -4.18 -22.40
C LEU A 315 11.53 -5.66 -22.29
N ASN A 316 10.68 -6.01 -21.33
CA ASN A 316 10.05 -7.33 -21.23
C ASN A 316 9.02 -7.52 -22.37
N PRO A 317 9.23 -8.48 -23.30
CA PRO A 317 8.33 -8.71 -24.43
C PRO A 317 7.20 -9.70 -24.12
N VAL A 318 7.16 -10.28 -22.93
CA VAL A 318 6.21 -11.36 -22.60
C VAL A 318 4.80 -10.78 -22.46
N PRO A 319 3.79 -11.22 -23.23
CA PRO A 319 2.45 -10.59 -23.23
C PRO A 319 1.56 -11.00 -22.05
N PHE A 320 2.15 -11.60 -21.02
CA PHE A 320 1.47 -12.11 -19.82
C PHE A 320 2.19 -11.63 -18.56
N LEU A 321 1.48 -11.69 -17.42
CA LEU A 321 2.03 -11.47 -16.09
C LEU A 321 3.29 -12.31 -15.89
N THR A 322 4.37 -11.67 -15.45
CA THR A 322 5.68 -12.24 -15.24
C THR A 322 6.21 -12.02 -13.84
N ARG A 323 6.92 -13.03 -13.32
CA ARG A 323 7.61 -13.01 -12.03
C ARG A 323 8.99 -13.64 -12.17
N HIS A 324 9.93 -13.23 -11.32
CA HIS A 324 11.30 -13.73 -11.33
C HIS A 324 11.90 -13.74 -9.91
N ASN A 325 12.70 -14.77 -9.61
CA ASN A 325 13.26 -15.00 -8.28
C ASN A 325 14.66 -14.39 -8.04
N LEU A 326 15.31 -13.94 -9.10
CA LEU A 326 16.60 -13.24 -9.06
C LEU A 326 16.47 -11.82 -9.62
N THR A 327 17.42 -10.96 -9.25
CA THR A 327 17.59 -9.63 -9.78
C THR A 327 19.03 -9.50 -10.27
N TYR A 328 19.21 -9.37 -11.59
CA TYR A 328 20.53 -9.30 -12.24
C TYR A 328 21.49 -10.45 -11.89
N GLY A 329 20.95 -11.67 -11.72
CA GLY A 329 21.72 -12.87 -11.37
C GLY A 329 21.89 -13.08 -9.85
N PHE A 330 21.57 -12.10 -9.03
CA PHE A 330 21.65 -12.21 -7.57
C PHE A 330 20.32 -12.62 -6.96
N SER A 331 20.38 -13.47 -5.93
CA SER A 331 19.24 -13.69 -5.05
C SER A 331 19.05 -12.46 -4.16
N LEU A 332 17.81 -12.08 -3.94
CA LEU A 332 17.49 -11.03 -2.98
C LEU A 332 17.91 -11.49 -1.58
N SER A 333 18.73 -10.67 -0.92
CA SER A 333 19.17 -10.89 0.47
C SER A 333 18.19 -10.29 1.49
N ASP A 334 17.50 -9.23 1.09
CA ASP A 334 16.74 -8.38 1.97
C ASP A 334 15.25 -8.56 1.70
N VAL A 335 14.56 -9.05 2.74
CA VAL A 335 13.12 -9.36 2.71
C VAL A 335 12.46 -8.46 3.77
N PRO A 336 11.35 -7.77 3.46
CA PRO A 336 10.77 -6.81 4.39
C PRO A 336 10.45 -7.46 5.74
N SER A 337 11.18 -7.12 6.79
CA SER A 337 11.23 -7.89 8.03
C SER A 337 10.45 -7.24 9.17
N CYS A 338 10.27 -8.00 10.27
CA CYS A 338 9.80 -7.45 11.54
C CYS A 338 10.64 -6.25 12.00
N THR A 339 11.96 -6.28 11.75
CA THR A 339 12.87 -5.19 12.09
C THR A 339 12.54 -3.92 11.32
N ASP A 340 12.28 -4.04 10.01
CA ASP A 340 11.98 -2.89 9.15
C ASP A 340 10.65 -2.25 9.55
N HIS A 341 9.63 -3.08 9.82
CA HIS A 341 8.32 -2.61 10.26
C HIS A 341 8.38 -1.99 11.65
N TYR A 342 9.13 -2.60 12.58
CA TYR A 342 9.37 -2.05 13.90
C TYR A 342 10.07 -0.69 13.83
N ALA A 343 11.13 -0.57 13.02
CA ALA A 343 11.92 0.64 12.87
C ALA A 343 11.07 1.80 12.36
N VAL A 344 10.27 1.59 11.30
CA VAL A 344 9.40 2.62 10.74
C VAL A 344 8.31 3.04 11.75
N VAL A 345 7.69 2.09 12.47
CA VAL A 345 6.66 2.43 13.48
C VAL A 345 7.21 3.27 14.64
N GLN A 346 8.52 3.20 14.93
CA GLN A 346 9.14 4.05 15.96
C GLN A 346 9.25 5.51 15.53
N GLN A 347 9.18 5.83 14.24
CA GLN A 347 9.36 7.19 13.75
C GLN A 347 8.16 8.05 14.10
N THR A 348 8.37 9.08 14.93
CA THR A 348 7.30 9.97 15.39
C THR A 348 7.27 11.30 14.63
N VAL A 349 8.13 11.51 13.65
CA VAL A 349 8.12 12.66 12.74
C VAL A 349 7.53 12.23 11.40
N TRP A 350 6.50 12.92 10.91
CA TRP A 350 5.80 12.57 9.68
C TRP A 350 6.72 12.54 8.46
N SER A 351 7.58 13.55 8.28
CA SER A 351 8.47 13.62 7.12
C SER A 351 9.48 12.47 7.04
N GLU A 352 9.88 11.90 8.19
CA GLU A 352 10.73 10.70 8.23
C GLU A 352 9.88 9.47 7.89
N PHE A 353 8.76 9.29 8.61
CA PHE A 353 7.88 8.13 8.46
C PHE A 353 7.35 7.97 7.03
N ALA A 354 6.90 9.08 6.42
CA ALA A 354 6.31 9.09 5.09
C ALA A 354 7.29 8.67 4.00
N ILE A 355 8.59 8.91 4.21
CA ILE A 355 9.66 8.54 3.28
C ILE A 355 10.12 7.11 3.55
N ASP A 356 10.50 6.80 4.79
CA ASP A 356 11.18 5.54 5.12
C ASP A 356 10.28 4.31 4.96
N ILE A 357 8.97 4.46 5.17
CA ILE A 357 8.00 3.37 4.99
C ILE A 357 7.98 2.81 3.56
N GLN A 358 8.39 3.58 2.56
CA GLN A 358 8.30 3.21 1.14
C GLN A 358 9.37 2.19 0.71
N TYR A 359 10.48 2.12 1.44
CA TYR A 359 11.68 1.41 1.03
C TYR A 359 11.75 0.00 1.63
N ASN A 360 12.59 -0.26 2.63
CA ASN A 360 12.82 -1.63 3.11
C ASN A 360 11.56 -2.29 3.69
N ALA A 361 10.66 -1.51 4.29
CA ALA A 361 9.38 -2.02 4.75
C ALA A 361 8.42 -2.38 3.60
N HIS A 362 8.68 -1.96 2.36
CA HIS A 362 7.76 -2.09 1.22
C HIS A 362 8.42 -2.45 -0.10
N GLY A 363 9.22 -1.57 -0.71
CA GLY A 363 9.76 -1.73 -2.06
C GLY A 363 10.48 -3.06 -2.30
N THR A 364 11.09 -3.64 -1.28
CA THR A 364 11.72 -4.97 -1.35
C THR A 364 10.73 -6.10 -1.65
N VAL A 365 9.45 -6.00 -1.25
CA VAL A 365 8.42 -7.00 -1.58
C VAL A 365 8.16 -7.07 -3.08
N HIS A 366 8.18 -5.91 -3.76
CA HIS A 366 8.03 -5.82 -5.21
C HIS A 366 9.20 -6.47 -5.93
N ALA A 367 10.42 -6.29 -5.40
CA ALA A 367 11.61 -6.97 -5.92
C ALA A 367 11.52 -8.49 -5.75
N MET A 368 11.05 -8.96 -4.58
CA MET A 368 10.86 -10.39 -4.27
C MET A 368 9.89 -11.10 -5.22
N ILE A 369 8.95 -10.36 -5.80
CA ILE A 369 7.95 -10.87 -6.75
C ILE A 369 8.43 -10.75 -8.19
N GLY A 370 8.82 -9.54 -8.60
CA GLY A 370 9.06 -9.21 -9.99
C GLY A 370 10.43 -9.68 -10.49
N GLY A 371 11.49 -9.40 -9.73
CA GLY A 371 12.87 -9.62 -10.14
C GLY A 371 13.26 -9.03 -11.50
N VAL A 372 14.48 -9.33 -11.95
CA VAL A 372 15.03 -8.91 -13.24
C VAL A 372 15.84 -10.04 -13.88
N TRP A 373 15.64 -10.28 -15.17
CA TRP A 373 16.37 -11.28 -15.95
C TRP A 373 16.87 -10.75 -17.30
N GLY A 374 17.66 -11.56 -18.00
CA GLY A 374 18.22 -11.20 -19.30
C GLY A 374 19.40 -10.23 -19.22
N ALA A 375 19.92 -9.98 -18.03
CA ALA A 375 21.19 -9.30 -17.76
C ALA A 375 21.77 -9.89 -16.47
N ASP A 376 22.90 -10.61 -16.56
CA ASP A 376 23.54 -11.25 -15.40
C ASP A 376 24.80 -10.45 -15.02
N TYR A 377 24.75 -9.79 -13.87
CA TYR A 377 25.86 -8.96 -13.42
C TYR A 377 26.93 -9.76 -12.67
N VAL A 378 26.66 -11.00 -12.26
CA VAL A 378 27.57 -11.79 -11.42
C VAL A 378 28.89 -12.03 -12.15
N GLU A 379 28.85 -12.60 -13.35
CA GLU A 379 30.05 -12.93 -14.13
C GLU A 379 30.84 -11.65 -14.48
N PHE A 380 30.14 -10.59 -14.87
CA PHE A 380 30.77 -9.32 -15.24
C PHE A 380 31.50 -8.67 -14.06
N LEU A 381 30.83 -8.56 -12.90
CA LEU A 381 31.39 -7.90 -11.72
C LEU A 381 32.55 -8.71 -11.12
N ASP A 382 32.49 -10.05 -11.18
CA ASP A 382 33.61 -10.90 -10.83
C ASP A 382 34.80 -10.72 -11.79
N ALA A 383 34.56 -10.60 -13.10
CA ALA A 383 35.61 -10.44 -14.10
C ALA A 383 36.41 -9.15 -13.95
N ILE A 384 35.82 -8.08 -13.41
CA ILE A 384 36.51 -6.81 -13.10
C ILE A 384 37.08 -6.76 -11.68
N ASP A 385 37.14 -7.91 -10.98
CA ASP A 385 37.60 -8.03 -9.59
C ASP A 385 36.84 -7.13 -8.59
N PHE A 386 35.53 -6.92 -8.83
CA PHE A 386 34.68 -6.10 -7.97
C PHE A 386 34.43 -6.78 -6.62
N ARG A 387 34.15 -5.97 -5.59
CA ARG A 387 33.88 -6.48 -4.24
C ARG A 387 32.51 -7.14 -4.19
N LYS A 388 32.40 -8.30 -3.53
CA LYS A 388 31.16 -9.12 -3.51
C LYS A 388 29.93 -8.38 -2.97
N ILE A 389 30.04 -7.74 -1.80
CA ILE A 389 28.91 -7.02 -1.18
C ILE A 389 28.50 -5.82 -2.05
N PRO A 390 29.43 -4.92 -2.45
CA PRO A 390 29.13 -3.89 -3.43
C PRO A 390 28.53 -4.40 -4.75
N ALA A 391 28.99 -5.54 -5.27
CA ALA A 391 28.44 -6.14 -6.48
C ALA A 391 26.96 -6.49 -6.33
N GLN A 392 26.62 -7.15 -5.23
CA GLN A 392 25.25 -7.51 -4.91
C GLN A 392 24.38 -6.26 -4.76
N ASN A 393 24.80 -5.26 -3.98
CA ASN A 393 24.02 -4.03 -3.78
C ASN A 393 23.81 -3.26 -5.09
N VAL A 394 24.85 -3.11 -5.92
CA VAL A 394 24.73 -2.45 -7.23
C VAL A 394 23.76 -3.20 -8.13
N ALA A 395 23.80 -4.54 -8.13
CA ALA A 395 22.90 -5.36 -8.93
C ALA A 395 21.45 -5.27 -8.43
N LEU A 396 21.22 -5.37 -7.12
CA LEU A 396 19.88 -5.28 -6.53
C LEU A 396 19.25 -3.89 -6.71
N GLU A 397 20.06 -2.82 -6.75
CA GLU A 397 19.62 -1.44 -7.01
C GLU A 397 19.63 -1.04 -8.50
N ALA A 398 20.08 -1.91 -9.40
CA ALA A 398 20.26 -1.54 -10.80
C ALA A 398 18.94 -1.22 -11.51
N PHE A 399 17.82 -1.84 -11.12
CA PHE A 399 16.51 -1.52 -11.71
C PHE A 399 16.09 -0.07 -11.39
N ALA A 400 16.30 0.36 -10.15
CA ALA A 400 16.07 1.72 -9.67
C ALA A 400 17.04 2.72 -10.35
N THR A 401 18.32 2.35 -10.43
CA THR A 401 19.35 3.18 -11.06
C THR A 401 19.09 3.37 -12.56
N GLN A 402 18.64 2.34 -13.28
CA GLN A 402 18.28 2.44 -14.70
C GLN A 402 17.05 3.32 -14.93
N LYS A 403 16.05 3.24 -14.06
CA LYS A 403 14.91 4.17 -14.04
C LYS A 403 15.38 5.62 -13.90
N ASN A 404 16.33 5.89 -13.00
CA ASN A 404 16.91 7.23 -12.81
C ASN A 404 17.73 7.70 -14.01
N LEU A 405 18.55 6.83 -14.62
CA LEU A 405 19.24 7.13 -15.88
C LEU A 405 18.25 7.49 -16.99
N TRP A 406 17.12 6.77 -17.07
CA TRP A 406 16.07 7.06 -18.03
C TRP A 406 15.45 8.43 -17.77
N ARG A 407 15.00 8.73 -16.53
CA ARG A 407 14.45 10.05 -16.18
C ARG A 407 15.43 11.21 -16.41
N ALA A 408 16.71 11.01 -16.09
CA ALA A 408 17.78 11.98 -16.34
C ALA A 408 18.14 12.17 -17.82
N ASN A 409 17.44 11.49 -18.74
CA ASN A 409 17.67 11.51 -20.18
C ASN A 409 19.03 10.95 -20.62
N TYR A 410 19.65 10.12 -19.78
CA TYR A 410 20.89 9.42 -20.09
C TYR A 410 20.67 8.07 -20.72
N LEU A 411 19.64 7.34 -20.31
CA LEU A 411 19.21 6.09 -20.90
C LEU A 411 18.02 6.33 -21.83
N GLN A 412 18.12 5.83 -23.06
CA GLN A 412 17.06 5.91 -24.07
C GLN A 412 16.67 4.51 -24.52
N CYS A 413 15.36 4.29 -24.61
CA CYS A 413 14.79 3.03 -25.05
C CYS A 413 14.24 3.20 -26.47
N PRO A 414 14.28 2.16 -27.32
CA PRO A 414 13.69 2.23 -28.66
C PRO A 414 12.19 2.51 -28.58
N ASP A 415 11.65 3.26 -29.54
CA ASP A 415 10.20 3.47 -29.66
C ASP A 415 9.45 2.21 -30.15
N TYR A 416 10.17 1.30 -30.81
CA TYR A 416 9.62 0.08 -31.36
C TYR A 416 10.63 -1.06 -31.34
N CYS A 417 10.17 -2.25 -30.95
CA CYS A 417 10.88 -3.51 -31.08
C CYS A 417 9.97 -4.59 -31.67
N ASP A 418 10.53 -5.37 -32.60
CA ASP A 418 9.91 -6.59 -33.11
C ASP A 418 10.29 -7.77 -32.20
N LEU A 419 9.38 -8.73 -31.99
CA LEU A 419 9.65 -9.97 -31.28
C LEU A 419 10.75 -10.81 -31.95
N ALA A 420 10.99 -10.61 -33.25
CA ALA A 420 12.11 -11.22 -33.97
C ALA A 420 13.47 -10.55 -33.65
N THR A 421 13.48 -9.33 -33.10
CA THR A 421 14.71 -8.61 -32.77
C THR A 421 15.27 -9.10 -31.44
N VAL A 422 16.32 -9.91 -31.50
CA VAL A 422 17.00 -10.48 -30.31
C VAL A 422 17.69 -9.39 -29.46
N ASP A 423 17.99 -8.23 -30.04
CA ASP A 423 18.85 -7.19 -29.46
C ASP A 423 18.14 -5.92 -28.94
N CYS A 424 16.82 -5.95 -28.75
CA CYS A 424 16.11 -4.78 -28.20
C CYS A 424 16.57 -4.47 -26.76
N ALA A 425 17.27 -3.34 -26.59
CA ALA A 425 17.79 -2.85 -25.32
C ALA A 425 17.66 -1.32 -25.22
N CYS A 426 17.47 -0.78 -24.02
CA CYS A 426 17.73 0.62 -23.77
C CYS A 426 19.25 0.82 -23.75
N SER A 427 19.73 1.97 -24.21
CA SER A 427 21.17 2.27 -24.26
C SER A 427 21.43 3.73 -23.89
N CYS A 428 22.68 4.05 -23.57
CA CYS A 428 23.12 5.42 -23.30
C CYS A 428 23.85 5.99 -24.54
N PRO A 429 23.21 6.85 -25.36
CA PRO A 429 23.78 7.27 -26.65
C PRO A 429 25.12 8.01 -26.52
N SER A 430 25.34 8.73 -25.41
CA SER A 430 26.54 9.53 -25.17
C SER A 430 27.58 8.84 -24.29
N LEU A 431 27.47 7.52 -24.07
CA LEU A 431 28.35 6.77 -23.15
C LEU A 431 29.84 6.94 -23.47
N HIS A 432 30.24 6.77 -24.74
CA HIS A 432 31.65 6.92 -25.14
C HIS A 432 32.19 8.33 -24.89
N GLN A 433 31.35 9.35 -25.11
CA GLN A 433 31.70 10.74 -24.82
C GLN A 433 31.92 10.93 -23.30
N TRP A 434 31.00 10.47 -22.46
CA TRP A 434 31.12 10.60 -21.00
C TRP A 434 32.34 9.88 -20.42
N ILE A 435 32.70 8.73 -20.99
CA ILE A 435 33.94 8.01 -20.63
C ILE A 435 35.16 8.86 -21.01
N SER A 436 35.22 9.40 -22.24
CA SER A 436 36.35 10.22 -22.69
C SER A 436 36.50 11.55 -21.93
N GLU A 437 35.38 12.10 -21.45
CA GLU A 437 35.32 13.33 -20.65
C GLU A 437 35.49 13.08 -19.14
N ASN A 438 35.70 11.83 -18.71
CA ASN A 438 35.81 11.42 -17.31
C ASN A 438 34.60 11.84 -16.44
N ARG A 439 33.38 11.73 -17.00
CA ARG A 439 32.12 12.14 -16.34
C ARG A 439 31.37 11.00 -15.66
N THR A 440 31.86 9.77 -15.79
CA THR A 440 31.17 8.54 -15.34
C THR A 440 30.82 8.57 -13.84
N ARG A 441 31.77 8.97 -12.98
CA ARG A 441 31.57 9.11 -11.54
C ARG A 441 30.45 10.09 -11.18
N GLY A 442 30.47 11.26 -11.81
CA GLY A 442 29.47 12.30 -11.56
C GLY A 442 28.08 11.85 -11.98
N ILE A 443 27.98 11.12 -13.09
CA ILE A 443 26.71 10.54 -13.55
C ILE A 443 26.20 9.49 -12.56
N LEU A 444 27.06 8.53 -12.17
CA LEU A 444 26.70 7.48 -11.21
C LEU A 444 26.23 8.08 -9.87
N ALA A 445 27.00 9.00 -9.30
CA ALA A 445 26.64 9.70 -8.07
C ALA A 445 25.32 10.48 -8.21
N MET A 446 25.05 11.07 -9.38
CA MET A 446 23.78 11.76 -9.59
C MET A 446 22.59 10.80 -9.58
N VAL A 447 22.69 9.61 -10.19
CA VAL A 447 21.55 8.71 -10.35
C VAL A 447 21.35 7.72 -9.21
N SER A 448 22.34 7.54 -8.33
CA SER A 448 22.20 6.70 -7.13
C SER A 448 23.24 7.04 -6.03
N PRO A 449 22.81 7.27 -4.77
CA PRO A 449 23.65 7.50 -3.59
C PRO A 449 24.52 6.32 -3.22
N VAL A 450 24.23 5.11 -3.69
CA VAL A 450 25.13 3.96 -3.50
C VAL A 450 26.54 4.31 -4.00
N PHE A 451 26.64 5.16 -5.03
CA PHE A 451 27.90 5.60 -5.61
C PHE A 451 28.56 6.81 -4.91
N PHE A 452 28.01 7.30 -3.79
CA PHE A 452 28.69 8.31 -2.96
C PHE A 452 29.88 7.73 -2.18
N ASP A 453 29.84 6.43 -1.89
CA ASP A 453 30.93 5.73 -1.23
C ASP A 453 31.89 5.12 -2.28
N GLU A 454 33.17 5.49 -2.16
CA GLU A 454 34.28 5.03 -3.01
C GLU A 454 34.36 3.51 -3.15
N LYS A 455 33.88 2.74 -2.17
CA LYS A 455 33.90 1.27 -2.24
C LYS A 455 33.03 0.70 -3.36
N TYR A 456 32.05 1.47 -3.83
CA TYR A 456 31.17 1.11 -4.96
C TYR A 456 31.67 1.64 -6.31
N LEU A 457 32.73 2.46 -6.32
CA LEU A 457 33.35 2.98 -7.54
C LEU A 457 34.72 2.34 -7.83
N THR A 458 35.17 1.42 -6.97
CA THR A 458 36.50 0.82 -7.07
C THR A 458 36.48 -0.71 -6.97
N ASP A 459 37.46 -1.37 -7.60
CA ASP A 459 37.69 -2.81 -7.46
C ASP A 459 38.37 -3.17 -6.11
N LYS A 460 38.65 -4.46 -5.87
CA LYS A 460 39.36 -4.91 -4.64
C LYS A 460 40.74 -4.31 -4.44
N ARG A 461 41.36 -3.76 -5.49
CA ARG A 461 42.70 -3.16 -5.50
C ARG A 461 42.65 -1.62 -5.48
N ASN A 462 41.46 -1.05 -5.29
CA ASN A 462 41.18 0.40 -5.32
C ASN A 462 41.40 1.07 -6.68
N ASN A 463 41.34 0.32 -7.79
CA ASN A 463 41.29 0.94 -9.12
C ASN A 463 39.86 1.43 -9.41
N ASP A 464 39.73 2.58 -10.07
CA ASP A 464 38.45 3.13 -10.49
C ASP A 464 37.79 2.23 -11.57
N VAL A 465 36.54 1.82 -11.32
CA VAL A 465 35.74 1.00 -12.24
C VAL A 465 34.45 1.69 -12.70
N SER A 466 34.35 3.01 -12.50
CA SER A 466 33.13 3.79 -12.78
C SER A 466 32.71 3.73 -14.24
N ALA A 467 33.66 3.69 -15.17
CA ALA A 467 33.35 3.55 -16.60
C ALA A 467 32.73 2.17 -16.91
N GLN A 468 33.23 1.12 -16.27
CA GLN A 468 32.74 -0.24 -16.41
C GLN A 468 31.33 -0.37 -15.84
N LEU A 469 31.09 0.19 -14.65
CA LEU A 469 29.78 0.18 -14.00
C LEU A 469 28.73 0.98 -14.77
N LEU A 470 29.06 2.18 -15.25
CA LEU A 470 28.12 2.96 -16.07
C LEU A 470 27.83 2.25 -17.40
N THR A 471 28.84 1.65 -18.03
CA THR A 471 28.64 0.84 -19.26
C THR A 471 27.69 -0.34 -19.01
N LEU A 472 27.82 -1.00 -17.85
CA LEU A 472 26.95 -2.10 -17.44
C LEU A 472 25.50 -1.63 -17.29
N LEU A 473 25.26 -0.56 -16.52
CA LEU A 473 23.93 0.03 -16.32
C LEU A 473 23.32 0.58 -17.61
N CYS A 474 24.15 1.00 -18.56
CA CYS A 474 23.74 1.45 -19.89
C CYS A 474 23.52 0.29 -20.88
N ASN A 475 23.54 -0.97 -20.42
CA ASN A 475 23.39 -2.18 -21.23
C ASN A 475 24.42 -2.30 -22.37
N GLY A 476 25.62 -1.73 -22.17
CA GLY A 476 26.65 -1.61 -23.21
C GLY A 476 27.48 -2.88 -23.45
N TYR A 477 27.31 -3.92 -22.64
CA TYR A 477 27.96 -5.22 -22.83
C TYR A 477 27.02 -6.23 -23.48
N ASP A 478 27.62 -7.21 -24.16
CA ASP A 478 26.89 -8.33 -24.75
C ASP A 478 26.12 -9.09 -23.66
N GLY A 479 24.86 -9.45 -23.96
CA GLY A 479 23.99 -10.14 -23.00
C GLY A 479 23.32 -9.25 -21.95
N MET A 480 23.57 -7.93 -21.92
CA MET A 480 22.87 -7.02 -20.99
C MET A 480 21.56 -6.53 -21.61
N ARG A 481 20.47 -7.28 -21.41
CA ARG A 481 19.13 -7.00 -21.95
C ARG A 481 18.07 -7.18 -20.85
N PRO A 482 18.09 -6.34 -19.80
CA PRO A 482 17.27 -6.51 -18.62
C PRO A 482 15.78 -6.45 -18.96
N LYS A 483 15.03 -7.32 -18.30
CA LYS A 483 13.57 -7.45 -18.38
C LYS A 483 13.08 -7.55 -16.95
N THR A 484 12.15 -6.68 -16.59
CA THR A 484 11.64 -6.56 -15.22
C THR A 484 10.30 -7.28 -15.13
N GLY A 485 10.10 -8.06 -14.06
CA GLY A 485 8.81 -8.69 -13.79
C GLY A 485 7.80 -7.67 -13.31
N ASP A 486 6.52 -7.94 -13.54
CA ASP A 486 5.50 -6.89 -13.55
C ASP A 486 5.30 -6.26 -12.16
N SER A 487 5.47 -7.02 -11.07
CA SER A 487 5.35 -6.47 -9.72
C SER A 487 6.42 -5.42 -9.37
N LEU A 488 7.60 -5.44 -10.01
CA LEU A 488 8.73 -4.53 -9.68
C LEU A 488 8.68 -3.19 -10.44
N GLU A 489 7.83 -3.04 -11.45
CA GLU A 489 7.83 -1.87 -12.32
C GLU A 489 6.60 -0.96 -12.15
N SER A 490 6.52 0.12 -12.94
CA SER A 490 5.43 1.09 -12.82
C SER A 490 4.06 0.57 -13.28
N ALA A 491 3.95 -0.61 -13.92
CA ALA A 491 2.68 -1.24 -14.23
C ALA A 491 2.32 -2.39 -13.26
N SER A 492 2.86 -2.33 -12.03
CA SER A 492 2.71 -3.34 -10.97
C SER A 492 1.30 -3.74 -10.55
N PRO A 493 0.23 -2.94 -10.73
CA PRO A 493 -1.13 -3.43 -10.51
C PRO A 493 -1.53 -4.60 -11.41
N LEU A 494 -0.74 -4.95 -12.44
CA LEU A 494 -0.95 -6.17 -13.20
C LEU A 494 -0.72 -7.44 -12.33
N ASP A 495 0.10 -7.37 -11.29
CA ASP A 495 0.21 -8.45 -10.32
C ASP A 495 -0.91 -8.33 -9.27
N PRO A 496 -1.81 -9.33 -9.11
CA PRO A 496 -2.93 -9.26 -8.18
C PRO A 496 -2.51 -9.18 -6.71
N SER A 497 -1.26 -9.51 -6.36
CA SER A 497 -0.77 -9.29 -4.99
C SER A 497 -0.55 -7.82 -4.67
N PHE A 498 -0.54 -6.91 -5.67
CA PHE A 498 -0.42 -5.46 -5.47
C PHE A 498 -1.45 -4.94 -4.46
N TYR A 499 -2.71 -5.34 -4.59
CA TYR A 499 -3.77 -4.76 -3.77
C TYR A 499 -3.69 -5.13 -2.29
N PRO A 500 -3.32 -6.37 -1.88
CA PRO A 500 -3.14 -6.69 -0.46
C PRO A 500 -1.78 -6.28 0.12
N THR A 501 -0.77 -6.01 -0.71
CA THR A 501 0.54 -5.49 -0.25
C THR A 501 0.42 -4.12 0.41
N HIS A 502 -0.32 -3.18 -0.20
CA HIS A 502 -0.38 -1.78 0.25
C HIS A 502 -1.17 -1.56 1.56
N PRO A 503 -2.28 -2.27 1.82
CA PRO A 503 -2.95 -2.29 3.11
C PRO A 503 -2.06 -2.66 4.29
N THR A 504 -0.98 -3.42 4.08
CA THR A 504 0.00 -3.70 5.15
C THR A 504 0.71 -2.43 5.61
N LEU A 505 1.03 -1.52 4.68
CA LEU A 505 1.61 -0.23 5.04
C LEU A 505 0.58 0.77 5.54
N ASP A 506 -0.59 0.82 4.92
CA ASP A 506 -1.70 1.66 5.38
C ASP A 506 -2.12 1.27 6.81
N ARG A 507 -2.02 -0.01 7.18
CA ARG A 507 -2.18 -0.50 8.56
C ARG A 507 -1.12 0.06 9.50
N LEU A 508 0.16 0.08 9.12
CA LEU A 508 1.23 0.72 9.93
C LEU A 508 0.99 2.23 10.06
N PHE A 509 0.58 2.89 8.97
CA PHE A 509 0.23 4.31 8.98
C PHE A 509 -0.95 4.60 9.91
N HIS A 510 -2.03 3.81 9.82
CA HIS A 510 -3.17 3.89 10.73
C HIS A 510 -2.72 3.72 12.18
N TRP A 511 -1.85 2.75 12.46
CA TRP A 511 -1.35 2.53 13.80
C TRP A 511 -0.54 3.71 14.30
N ARG A 512 0.37 4.24 13.48
CA ARG A 512 1.18 5.41 13.82
C ARG A 512 0.34 6.66 14.06
N ARG A 513 -0.72 6.85 13.27
CA ARG A 513 -1.73 7.91 13.44
C ARG A 513 -2.48 7.79 14.77
N VAL A 514 -2.93 6.58 15.14
CA VAL A 514 -3.59 6.30 16.43
C VAL A 514 -2.67 6.60 17.61
N LEU A 515 -1.39 6.26 17.51
CA LEU A 515 -0.39 6.54 18.53
C LEU A 515 0.06 8.02 18.53
N GLY A 516 -0.22 8.76 17.46
CA GLY A 516 0.19 10.14 17.24
C GLY A 516 1.60 10.30 16.67
N PHE A 517 1.84 11.43 16.01
CA PHE A 517 3.16 11.92 15.63
C PHE A 517 3.57 13.06 16.58
N SER A 518 4.85 13.14 16.93
CA SER A 518 5.42 14.30 17.63
C SER A 518 5.49 15.53 16.73
N ASN A 519 5.55 15.34 15.41
CA ASN A 519 5.54 16.41 14.42
C ASN A 519 4.84 15.92 13.14
N THR A 520 3.80 16.65 12.71
CA THR A 520 3.01 16.36 11.50
C THR A 520 3.27 17.37 10.37
N THR A 521 4.32 18.19 10.46
CA THR A 521 4.68 19.13 9.40
C THR A 521 4.92 18.37 8.11
N TRP A 522 4.18 18.75 7.06
CA TRP A 522 4.38 18.26 5.71
C TRP A 522 5.54 19.02 5.07
N GLN A 523 6.55 18.30 4.58
CA GLN A 523 7.65 18.92 3.85
C GLN A 523 7.31 18.94 2.36
N ASN A 524 7.13 20.15 1.84
CA ASN A 524 6.96 20.36 0.41
C ASN A 524 8.33 20.40 -0.27
N ASP A 525 8.34 20.03 -1.55
CA ASP A 525 9.53 19.96 -2.40
C ASP A 525 10.61 19.00 -1.86
N ASP A 526 10.18 17.94 -1.15
CA ASP A 526 11.04 16.85 -0.64
C ASP A 526 10.73 15.52 -1.37
N ALA A 527 10.24 15.60 -2.61
CA ALA A 527 10.16 14.41 -3.46
C ALA A 527 11.58 13.97 -3.83
N ARG A 528 11.78 12.66 -3.88
CA ARG A 528 13.06 12.03 -4.17
C ARG A 528 12.90 11.07 -5.34
N SER A 529 13.99 10.45 -5.75
CA SER A 529 13.94 9.22 -6.52
C SER A 529 13.97 8.01 -5.58
N VAL A 530 13.65 6.83 -6.10
CA VAL A 530 13.81 5.53 -5.43
C VAL A 530 15.23 5.28 -4.90
N SER A 531 16.22 6.03 -5.42
CA SER A 531 17.56 6.06 -4.88
C SER A 531 17.80 7.36 -4.10
N PHE A 532 16.83 7.93 -3.38
CA PHE A 532 17.00 9.09 -2.49
C PHE A 532 17.64 10.34 -3.13
N GLN A 533 17.66 10.44 -4.46
CA GLN A 533 18.12 11.64 -5.15
C GLN A 533 17.03 12.69 -5.00
N ASP A 534 17.37 13.88 -4.49
CA ASP A 534 16.45 15.01 -4.41
C ASP A 534 15.89 15.36 -5.80
N ALA A 535 14.56 15.29 -5.93
CA ALA A 535 13.80 15.70 -7.10
C ALA A 535 13.12 17.06 -6.90
N GLY A 536 13.13 17.61 -5.68
CA GLY A 536 12.48 18.86 -5.31
C GLY A 536 10.96 18.77 -5.46
N TYR A 537 10.40 19.73 -6.20
CA TYR A 537 8.98 19.70 -6.57
C TYR A 537 8.71 18.57 -7.57
N CYS A 538 7.86 17.63 -7.16
CA CYS A 538 7.24 16.67 -8.04
C CYS A 538 5.75 16.59 -7.68
N TRP A 539 4.88 16.87 -8.65
CA TRP A 539 3.44 16.85 -8.44
C TRP A 539 2.99 15.49 -7.89
N GLY A 540 2.13 15.53 -6.88
CA GLY A 540 1.63 14.38 -6.14
C GLY A 540 2.19 14.28 -4.72
N HIS A 541 3.17 15.10 -4.35
CA HIS A 541 3.90 14.98 -3.08
C HIS A 541 3.78 16.16 -2.14
N ASN A 542 3.49 17.36 -2.66
CA ASN A 542 3.26 18.52 -1.81
C ASN A 542 1.88 18.43 -1.14
N ASP A 543 1.72 19.09 0.00
CA ASP A 543 0.49 19.05 0.80
C ASP A 543 -0.75 19.54 0.02
N ASP A 544 -0.56 20.54 -0.84
CA ASP A 544 -1.58 21.21 -1.64
C ASP A 544 -1.73 20.66 -3.07
N ASP A 545 -0.92 19.69 -3.47
CA ASP A 545 -1.02 19.07 -4.79
C ASP A 545 -2.38 18.41 -4.97
N LEU A 546 -3.13 18.86 -5.98
CA LEU A 546 -4.42 18.29 -6.35
C LEU A 546 -4.23 16.95 -7.07
N LEU A 547 -4.75 15.87 -6.50
CA LEU A 547 -4.53 14.50 -6.93
C LEU A 547 -5.62 14.02 -7.91
N VAL A 548 -5.41 12.84 -8.49
CA VAL A 548 -6.30 12.25 -9.52
C VAL A 548 -7.55 11.57 -8.97
N TRP A 549 -7.69 11.47 -7.65
CA TRP A 549 -8.72 10.64 -7.04
C TRP A 549 -10.07 11.32 -7.05
N LEU A 550 -11.07 10.65 -7.60
CA LEU A 550 -12.45 11.12 -7.66
C LEU A 550 -13.38 10.11 -6.99
N ASP A 551 -14.49 10.62 -6.48
CA ASP A 551 -15.59 9.82 -5.92
C ASP A 551 -15.12 8.77 -4.90
N LEU A 552 -14.13 9.11 -4.07
CA LEU A 552 -13.67 8.24 -2.97
C LEU A 552 -14.63 8.26 -1.79
N PHE A 553 -15.46 9.30 -1.66
CA PHE A 553 -16.42 9.48 -0.58
C PHE A 553 -17.73 10.03 -1.15
N PRO A 554 -18.92 9.51 -0.75
CA PRO A 554 -20.19 9.86 -1.40
C PRO A 554 -20.51 11.36 -1.43
N ASP A 555 -20.19 12.09 -0.35
CA ASP A 555 -20.54 13.50 -0.20
C ASP A 555 -19.39 14.46 -0.56
N LEU A 556 -18.24 13.91 -0.97
CA LEU A 556 -17.03 14.66 -1.32
C LEU A 556 -16.48 14.05 -2.60
N PRO A 557 -16.85 14.52 -3.80
CA PRO A 557 -16.49 13.86 -5.06
C PRO A 557 -15.03 14.03 -5.49
N GLY A 558 -14.25 14.87 -4.80
CA GLY A 558 -12.87 15.19 -5.21
C GLY A 558 -12.80 16.13 -6.43
N PRO A 559 -11.63 16.31 -7.06
CA PRO A 559 -10.33 15.76 -6.65
C PRO A 559 -9.88 16.25 -5.26
N TYR A 560 -8.96 15.52 -4.64
CA TYR A 560 -8.47 15.82 -3.29
C TYR A 560 -7.00 16.23 -3.30
N THR A 561 -6.60 17.10 -2.40
CA THR A 561 -5.18 17.33 -2.10
C THR A 561 -4.63 16.28 -1.15
N ASN A 562 -3.30 16.19 -1.02
CA ASN A 562 -2.66 15.36 0.00
C ASN A 562 -3.14 15.71 1.42
N ALA A 563 -3.26 17.01 1.74
CA ALA A 563 -3.80 17.48 3.02
C ALA A 563 -5.25 17.04 3.24
N GLN A 564 -6.09 17.05 2.20
CA GLN A 564 -7.46 16.56 2.31
C GLN A 564 -7.49 15.04 2.54
N LEU A 565 -6.68 14.25 1.82
CA LEU A 565 -6.59 12.81 2.06
C LEU A 565 -6.06 12.49 3.47
N TRP A 566 -5.11 13.27 3.98
CA TRP A 566 -4.59 13.14 5.36
C TRP A 566 -5.69 13.26 6.42
N ASP A 567 -6.66 14.17 6.22
CA ASP A 567 -7.79 14.36 7.12
C ASP A 567 -8.88 13.30 6.88
N LEU A 568 -9.20 12.99 5.62
CA LEU A 568 -10.25 12.03 5.26
C LEU A 568 -9.90 10.58 5.62
N PHE A 569 -8.60 10.26 5.69
CA PHE A 569 -8.10 8.98 6.15
C PHE A 569 -7.69 8.99 7.63
N ASP A 570 -8.14 9.96 8.43
CA ASP A 570 -7.91 9.95 9.86
C ASP A 570 -8.55 8.71 10.52
N PRO A 571 -7.77 7.78 11.09
CA PRO A 571 -8.31 6.59 11.76
C PRO A 571 -8.74 6.86 13.20
N THR A 572 -8.58 8.08 13.73
CA THR A 572 -8.82 8.37 15.15
C THR A 572 -10.21 8.93 15.43
N SER A 573 -10.88 9.49 14.41
CA SER A 573 -12.17 10.15 14.51
C SER A 573 -13.32 9.26 14.03
N ILE A 574 -14.44 9.26 14.77
CA ILE A 574 -15.69 8.62 14.33
C ILE A 574 -16.31 9.33 13.13
N ASP A 575 -16.08 10.64 13.01
CA ASP A 575 -16.62 11.50 11.95
C ASP A 575 -15.84 11.36 10.64
N SER A 576 -14.71 10.65 10.66
CA SER A 576 -13.94 10.33 9.46
C SER A 576 -14.82 9.57 8.45
N PRO A 577 -14.83 9.93 7.16
CA PRO A 577 -15.61 9.23 6.15
C PRO A 577 -14.96 7.90 5.72
N LEU A 578 -13.78 7.56 6.23
CA LEU A 578 -13.03 6.34 5.95
C LEU A 578 -13.86 5.06 6.14
N PRO A 579 -14.20 4.29 5.09
CA PRO A 579 -15.22 3.23 5.17
C PRO A 579 -14.73 1.94 5.83
N TYR A 580 -13.46 1.86 6.25
CA TYR A 580 -12.84 0.65 6.78
C TYR A 580 -12.03 0.89 8.05
N VAL A 581 -11.79 -0.20 8.78
CA VAL A 581 -10.81 -0.32 9.87
C VAL A 581 -9.98 -1.59 9.67
N TYR A 582 -8.84 -1.70 10.36
CA TYR A 582 -8.05 -2.94 10.42
C TYR A 582 -8.48 -3.78 11.62
N ASP A 583 -8.48 -5.10 11.47
CA ASP A 583 -8.89 -6.05 12.52
C ASP A 583 -7.93 -6.11 13.72
N THR A 584 -6.65 -5.83 13.49
CA THR A 584 -5.63 -5.83 14.54
C THR A 584 -4.42 -4.98 14.14
N PHE A 585 -3.63 -4.53 15.12
CA PHE A 585 -2.28 -3.98 14.94
C PHE A 585 -1.20 -4.89 15.55
N ASP A 586 -1.54 -6.14 15.85
CA ASP A 586 -0.65 -7.14 16.41
C ASP A 586 0.16 -7.87 15.33
N TRP A 587 1.37 -8.27 15.70
CA TRP A 587 2.35 -8.97 14.85
C TRP A 587 2.90 -10.19 15.61
N PRO A 588 2.09 -11.23 15.85
CA PRO A 588 2.44 -12.32 16.76
C PRO A 588 3.74 -13.06 16.38
N HIS A 589 4.01 -13.26 15.10
CA HIS A 589 5.23 -13.89 14.60
C HIS A 589 6.49 -13.05 14.84
N CYS A 590 6.36 -11.72 15.00
CA CYS A 590 7.46 -10.84 15.37
C CYS A 590 7.82 -10.94 16.85
N VAL A 591 6.89 -11.38 17.71
CA VAL A 591 7.17 -11.63 19.14
C VAL A 591 8.22 -12.72 19.30
N ASP A 592 8.13 -13.78 18.50
CA ASP A 592 9.11 -14.87 18.48
C ASP A 592 10.50 -14.42 18.00
N ALA A 593 10.59 -13.28 17.30
CA ALA A 593 11.84 -12.64 16.88
C ALA A 593 12.35 -11.58 17.88
N GLY A 594 11.67 -11.38 19.01
CA GLY A 594 12.07 -10.46 20.07
C GLY A 594 11.50 -9.04 19.97
N TYR A 595 10.47 -8.84 19.13
CA TYR A 595 9.78 -7.54 19.00
C TYR A 595 8.50 -7.48 19.85
N PRO A 596 8.04 -6.28 20.25
CA PRO A 596 6.74 -6.13 20.90
C PRO A 596 5.58 -6.57 20.01
N LEU A 597 4.49 -7.09 20.60
CA LEU A 597 3.32 -7.56 19.85
C LEU A 597 2.75 -6.51 18.90
N SER A 598 2.65 -5.26 19.33
CA SER A 598 2.16 -4.14 18.50
C SER A 598 3.26 -3.36 17.79
N LEU A 599 4.50 -3.89 17.80
CA LEU A 599 5.73 -3.22 17.34
C LEU A 599 6.02 -1.87 18.03
N VAL A 600 5.43 -1.59 19.19
CA VAL A 600 5.67 -0.37 19.97
C VAL A 600 6.29 -0.72 21.32
N GLY A 601 7.30 0.05 21.73
CA GLY A 601 8.03 -0.16 22.97
C GLY A 601 9.38 -0.84 22.72
N ASN A 602 10.07 -1.26 23.79
CA ASN A 602 11.44 -1.77 23.67
C ASN A 602 11.48 -3.20 23.13
N ALA A 603 12.13 -3.40 21.97
CA ALA A 603 12.50 -4.73 21.50
C ALA A 603 13.68 -5.30 22.30
N THR A 604 13.72 -6.63 22.48
CA THR A 604 14.88 -7.34 23.06
C THR A 604 15.90 -7.73 22.00
N ASN A 605 15.48 -7.71 20.73
CA ASN A 605 16.31 -7.92 19.56
C ASN A 605 16.41 -6.63 18.75
N THR A 606 17.15 -5.64 19.26
CA THR A 606 17.50 -4.44 18.49
C THR A 606 18.75 -4.74 17.65
N ALA A 607 18.68 -5.73 16.78
CA ALA A 607 19.51 -5.63 15.58
C ALA A 607 19.03 -4.35 14.89
N THR A 608 19.96 -3.45 14.54
CA THR A 608 19.65 -2.42 13.55
C THR A 608 19.01 -3.13 12.38
N SER A 609 17.88 -2.61 11.89
CA SER A 609 17.37 -3.00 10.57
C SER A 609 18.55 -3.04 9.61
N GLY A 610 18.46 -3.91 8.61
CA GLY A 610 19.32 -3.80 7.44
C GLY A 610 19.08 -2.45 6.79
N LYS A 611 19.71 -1.40 7.32
CA LYS A 611 20.08 -0.14 6.67
C LYS A 611 20.95 -0.40 5.41
N ALA A 612 21.25 -1.65 5.09
CA ALA A 612 21.84 -2.06 3.83
C ALA A 612 20.72 -2.02 2.79
N ALA A 613 20.59 -0.98 1.97
CA ALA A 613 21.68 -0.49 1.12
C ALA A 613 22.03 1.00 1.23
N ILE A 614 21.27 1.81 1.99
CA ILE A 614 21.34 3.29 1.82
C ILE A 614 21.72 4.02 3.10
N ASP A 615 21.65 3.38 4.25
CA ASP A 615 21.60 4.14 5.49
C ASP A 615 22.83 3.85 6.39
N ASP A 616 23.72 2.96 5.93
CA ASP A 616 25.17 3.01 6.22
C ASP A 616 25.83 4.32 5.70
N ILE A 617 25.05 5.22 5.07
CA ILE A 617 25.50 6.51 4.51
C ILE A 617 25.14 7.71 5.42
N ALA A 618 24.13 7.62 6.31
CA ALA A 618 23.74 8.76 7.15
C ALA A 618 24.47 8.84 8.51
N ASP A 619 24.83 7.71 9.13
CA ASP A 619 25.48 7.70 10.45
C ASP A 619 26.98 8.07 10.45
N VAL A 620 27.50 8.54 9.31
CA VAL A 620 28.85 9.12 9.18
C VAL A 620 28.82 10.66 9.08
N ILE A 621 27.65 11.29 9.02
CA ILE A 621 27.55 12.76 8.80
C ILE A 621 27.36 13.59 10.09
N VAL A 622 27.18 12.97 11.26
CA VAL A 622 27.18 13.69 12.55
C VAL A 622 28.13 13.01 13.54
N TYR A 623 29.44 13.14 13.30
CA TYR A 623 30.53 13.27 14.31
C TYR A 623 31.90 13.02 13.64
N ARG A 624 32.39 14.03 12.90
CA ARG A 624 33.76 14.53 13.02
C ARG A 624 33.79 16.03 12.78
#